data_AF-A0A973XE87-F1
#
_entry.id   AF-A0A973XE87-F1
#
_cell.length_a   1.000
_cell.length_b   1.000
_cell.length_c   1.000
_cell.angle_alpha   90.00
_cell.angle_beta   90.00
_cell.angle_gamma   90.00
#
_symmetry.space_group_name_H-M   'P 1'
#
loop_
_entity.id
_entity.type
_entity.pdbx_description
1 polymer ?
#
loop_
_entity_poly.entity_id
_entity_poly.type
_entity_poly.pdbx_seq_one_letter_code
_entity_poly.pdbx_strand_id
1 'polypeptide(L)' 'KCTDDRKDKPVLGMTIIRNVRQDADDKSIWTGGEILDPTNGKTYKTRLKPVDGGKSMEMRGYIGFLYRTQVWQRVE' A
#
# COMPACT_ATOMS: atom_id res chain seq x y z
N LYS A 1 -4.28 -9.55 17.16
CA LYS A 1 -5.09 -8.46 17.77
C LYS A 1 -4.76 -7.19 16.99
N CYS A 2 -5.74 -6.59 16.29
CA CYS A 2 -5.55 -5.32 15.59
C CYS A 2 -5.51 -4.19 16.65
N THR A 3 -4.48 -3.34 16.61
CA THR A 3 -4.29 -2.21 17.54
C THR A 3 -4.40 -0.86 16.83
N ASP A 4 -4.75 -0.89 15.54
CA ASP A 4 -4.85 0.27 14.68
C ASP A 4 -6.12 1.10 14.98
N ASP A 5 -6.07 2.41 14.74
CA ASP A 5 -7.19 3.34 14.92
C ASP A 5 -8.40 3.00 14.04
N ARG A 6 -8.20 2.23 12.97
CA ARG A 6 -9.24 1.74 12.06
C ARG A 6 -9.92 0.45 12.54
N LYS A 7 -9.60 -0.06 13.73
CA LYS A 7 -10.26 -1.24 14.30
C LYS A 7 -11.78 -1.04 14.39
N ASP A 8 -12.53 -2.06 14.01
CA ASP A 8 -14.01 -2.11 14.03
C ASP A 8 -14.68 -1.03 13.14
N LYS A 9 -13.94 -0.44 12.18
CA LYS A 9 -14.49 0.50 11.20
C LYS A 9 -14.87 -0.21 9.89
N PRO A 10 -15.87 0.30 9.15
CA PRO A 10 -16.23 -0.24 7.83
C PRO A 10 -15.02 -0.24 6.89
N VAL A 11 -14.84 -1.33 6.13
CA VAL A 11 -13.75 -1.44 5.14
C VAL A 11 -14.00 -0.50 3.96
N LEU A 12 -15.26 -0.38 3.52
CA LEU A 12 -15.62 0.55 2.45
C LEU A 12 -15.41 2.00 2.91
N GLY A 13 -14.66 2.77 2.12
CA GLY A 13 -14.27 4.14 2.47
C GLY A 13 -13.08 4.24 3.43
N MET A 14 -12.51 3.12 3.88
CA MET A 14 -11.34 3.12 4.75
C MET A 14 -10.08 3.55 3.98
N THR A 15 -9.36 4.52 4.54
CA THR A 15 -8.00 4.82 4.09
C THR A 15 -7.07 3.69 4.53
N ILE A 16 -6.70 2.79 3.62
CA ILE A 16 -5.82 1.65 3.91
C ILE A 16 -4.33 1.96 3.75
N ILE A 17 -3.96 2.87 2.85
CA ILE A 17 -2.58 3.32 2.63
C ILE A 17 -2.38 4.68 3.28
N ARG A 18 -1.31 4.85 4.06
CA ARG A 18 -0.97 6.10 4.75
C ARG A 18 0.52 6.42 4.61
N ASN A 19 0.85 7.71 4.71
CA ASN A 19 2.22 8.23 4.83
C ASN A 19 3.18 7.96 3.65
N VAL A 20 2.69 7.45 2.52
CA VAL A 20 3.51 7.28 1.32
C VAL A 20 3.92 8.65 0.76
N ARG A 21 5.17 8.75 0.32
CA ARG A 21 5.74 9.94 -0.33
C ARG A 21 6.51 9.52 -1.58
N GLN A 22 6.57 10.42 -2.56
CA GLN A 22 7.36 10.17 -3.75
C GLN A 22 8.83 10.05 -3.36
N ASP A 23 9.51 9.06 -3.92
CA ASP A 23 10.91 8.82 -3.65
C ASP A 23 11.77 10.00 -4.16
N ALA A 24 12.86 10.27 -3.45
CA ALA A 24 13.73 11.40 -3.77
C ALA A 24 14.52 11.13 -5.07
N ASP A 25 14.96 9.88 -5.25
CA ASP A 25 15.88 9.45 -6.29
C ASP A 25 15.13 8.86 -7.50
N ASP A 26 14.04 8.12 -7.26
CA ASP A 26 13.19 7.56 -8.33
C ASP A 26 11.75 8.11 -8.26
N LYS A 27 11.45 9.12 -9.07
CA LYS A 27 10.11 9.74 -9.13
C LYS A 27 8.99 8.79 -9.59
N SER A 28 9.30 7.61 -10.12
CA SER A 28 8.29 6.59 -10.43
C SER A 28 7.82 5.81 -9.19
N ILE A 29 8.52 5.94 -8.06
CA ILE A 29 8.25 5.20 -6.84
C ILE A 29 7.65 6.10 -5.77
N TRP A 30 6.68 5.56 -5.03
CA TRP A 30 6.18 6.10 -3.78
C TRP A 30 6.48 5.11 -2.65
N THR A 31 7.07 5.59 -1.57
CA THR A 31 7.59 4.75 -0.48
C THR A 31 7.49 5.48 0.87
N GLY A 32 8.03 4.87 1.94
CA GLY A 32 8.09 5.43 3.29
C GLY A 32 6.77 5.36 4.08
N GLY A 33 5.71 4.85 3.44
CA GLY A 33 4.41 4.67 4.06
C GLY A 33 4.09 3.22 4.41
N GLU A 34 2.82 3.01 4.74
CA GLU A 34 2.31 1.72 5.18
C GLU A 34 0.94 1.41 4.59
N ILE A 35 0.61 0.12 4.51
CA ILE A 35 -0.68 -0.40 4.08
C ILE A 35 -1.26 -1.31 5.16
N LEU A 36 -2.50 -1.04 5.55
CA LEU A 36 -3.31 -1.93 6.38
C LEU A 36 -3.94 -3.01 5.49
N ASP A 37 -3.76 -4.27 5.86
CA ASP A 37 -4.55 -5.37 5.33
C ASP A 37 -5.81 -5.53 6.21
N PRO A 38 -7.00 -5.12 5.72
CA PRO A 38 -8.23 -5.17 6.52
C PRO A 38 -8.68 -6.59 6.82
N THR A 39 -8.18 -7.59 6.09
CA THR A 39 -8.54 -9.01 6.27
C THR A 39 -7.91 -9.63 7.51
N ASN A 40 -6.74 -9.13 7.94
CA ASN A 40 -6.04 -9.63 9.13
C ASN A 40 -5.68 -8.53 10.15
N GLY A 41 -5.96 -7.27 9.84
CA GLY A 41 -5.72 -6.12 10.71
C GLY A 41 -4.25 -5.82 10.96
N LYS A 42 -3.34 -6.27 10.09
CA LYS A 42 -1.91 -5.98 10.18
C LYS A 42 -1.52 -4.90 9.19
N THR A 43 -0.53 -4.10 9.61
CA THR A 43 0.04 -3.04 8.80
C THR A 43 1.43 -3.43 8.32
N TYR A 44 1.72 -3.15 7.05
CA TYR A 44 2.98 -3.48 6.39
C TYR A 44 3.61 -2.23 5.81
N LYS A 45 4.94 -2.14 5.82
CA LYS A 45 5.63 -1.14 4.99
C LYS A 45 5.26 -1.37 3.54
N THR A 46 5.05 -0.30 2.78
CA THR A 46 4.61 -0.41 1.38
C THR A 46 5.42 0.44 0.42
N ARG A 47 5.51 -0.03 -0.81
CA ARG A 47 6.01 0.70 -1.98
C ARG A 47 4.97 0.62 -3.09
N LEU A 48 4.66 1.75 -3.70
CA LEU A 48 3.78 1.85 -4.86
C LEU A 48 4.60 2.29 -6.08
N LYS A 49 4.33 1.68 -7.23
CA LYS A 49 4.93 2.07 -8.51
C LYS A 49 3.88 1.97 -9.62
N PRO A 50 3.41 3.10 -10.19
CA PRO A 50 2.66 3.07 -11.43
C PRO A 50 3.51 2.43 -12.54
N VAL A 51 2.93 1.50 -13.28
CA VAL A 51 3.57 0.83 -14.42
C VAL A 51 2.64 0.86 -15.64
N ASP A 52 3.11 0.39 -16.78
CA ASP A 52 2.35 0.38 -18.05
C ASP A 52 1.78 1.77 -18.43
N GLY A 53 2.59 2.82 -18.25
CA GLY A 53 2.16 4.20 -18.48
C GLY A 53 1.07 4.68 -17.52
N GLY A 54 0.95 4.05 -16.34
CA GLY A 54 -0.04 4.36 -15.32
C GLY A 54 -1.34 3.56 -15.43
N LYS A 55 -1.47 2.64 -16.39
CA LYS A 55 -2.63 1.75 -16.56
C LYS A 55 -2.73 0.71 -15.44
N SER A 56 -1.62 0.41 -14.78
CA SER A 56 -1.59 -0.48 -13.64
C SER A 56 -0.63 0.05 -12.56
N MET A 57 -0.72 -0.50 -11.36
CA MET A 57 0.14 -0.15 -10.24
C MET A 57 0.64 -1.39 -9.53
N GLU A 58 1.95 -1.51 -9.39
CA GLU A 58 2.55 -2.46 -8.44
C GLU A 58 2.39 -1.90 -7.03
N MET A 59 1.63 -2.61 -6.20
CA MET A 59 1.57 -2.42 -4.75
C MET A 59 2.39 -3.51 -4.09
N ARG A 60 3.46 -3.15 -3.37
CA ARG A 60 4.34 -4.09 -2.69
C ARG A 60 4.33 -3.88 -1.19
N GLY A 61 3.94 -4.92 -0.44
CA GLY A 61 4.02 -4.95 1.02
C GLY A 61 5.23 -5.73 1.53
N TYR A 62 5.84 -5.28 2.64
CA TYR A 62 7.07 -5.85 3.21
C TYR A 62 6.87 -6.33 4.66
N ILE A 63 7.53 -7.44 4.99
CA ILE A 63 7.78 -7.93 6.35
C ILE A 63 9.29 -8.17 6.47
N GLY A 64 10.01 -7.20 7.03
CA GLY A 64 11.47 -7.23 7.03
C GLY A 64 12.02 -7.28 5.60
N PHE A 65 12.75 -8.34 5.25
CA PHE A 65 13.31 -8.57 3.91
C PHE A 65 12.36 -9.32 2.96
N LEU A 66 11.30 -9.95 3.49
CA LEU A 66 10.30 -10.63 2.68
C LEU A 66 9.28 -9.63 2.15
N TYR A 67 8.84 -9.83 0.91
CA TYR A 67 7.83 -8.97 0.29
C TYR A 67 6.88 -9.74 -0.61
N ARG A 68 5.69 -9.17 -0.79
CA ARG A 68 4.73 -9.60 -1.81
C ARG A 68 4.33 -8.40 -2.65
N THR A 69 4.22 -8.61 -3.96
CA THR A 69 3.68 -7.61 -4.88
C THR A 69 2.29 -8.05 -5.37
N GLN A 70 1.37 -7.10 -5.45
CA GLN A 70 0.11 -7.23 -6.17
C GLN A 70 0.08 -6.18 -7.27
N VAL A 71 -0.55 -6.51 -8.40
CA VAL A 71 -0.77 -5.55 -9.49
C VAL A 71 -2.23 -5.13 -9.44
N TRP A 72 -2.46 -3.84 -9.22
CA TRP A 72 -3.79 -3.23 -9.26
C TRP A 72 -4.02 -2.64 -10.64
N GLN A 73 -5.12 -3.03 -11.27
CA GLN A 73 -5.52 -2.46 -12.56
C GLN A 73 -6.24 -1.14 -12.32
N ARG A 74 -5.89 -0.10 -13.07
CA ARG A 74 -6.66 1.15 -13.07
C ARG A 74 -8.00 0.87 -13.72
N VAL A 75 -9.07 1.29 -13.05
CA VAL A 75 -10.41 1.34 -13.65
C VAL A 75 -10.56 2.67 -14.39
N GLU A 76 -11.10 2.62 -15.60
CA GLU A 76 -11.47 3.80 -16.42
C GLU A 76 -12.90 4.24 -16.13
#